data_AF-A0A970WZ93-F1
#
_entry.id   AF-A0A970WZ93-F1
#
_cell.length_a   1.000
_cell.length_b   1.000
_cell.length_c   1.000
_cell.angle_alpha   90.00
_cell.angle_beta   90.00
_cell.angle_gamma   90.00
#
_symmetry.space_group_name_H-M   'P 1'
#
loop_
_entity.id
_entity.type
_entity.pdbx_description
1 polymer ?
#
loop_
_entity_poly.entity_id
_entity_poly.type
_entity_poly.pdbx_seq_one_letter_code
_entity_poly.pdbx_strand_id
1 'polypeptide(L)'
;MIYKTIKNYKEASKDFLENEKQFHLGVIPTEQSNPLTKNMSYIIAQNTAEGIKTILSADVNIPSVTKKAFETPEFKRFVDDIYKAIINKKKILFSSVGASGRMALQLDATWRKFWTELGLKLPVRRSQLIEISEITDSLMTGGDRALVRAVENFEDYMTFGRQQVVEAGVGPGDVVVGLAECGLSASINGSVLEAIERGCTTYYIFCNPEEILCKHLDRVRVVFERKDIIKIPLFVGNMAVAGSTRMQVTTVELLAVGAAMEVASWRWLKENLSEKELEAIGSKALELSEYSDEFQKLLDKLSKGEALKGLASAVDLETETYNQNGLVTYVTSEYFIDIMTDTTERQPTFTLPPFRKFNDKVSPISWAYIKNPLYPNEVAWQHVFRRPIKGLEWTVEDYIRMKAAQDIINKPPKVGATEVTDYVIGNEDDPSRYSRKPSRLICIDINGSANEKSVEWFKKNALKFSEGVAIRLGHIPSNKIAEHEIHIPVDLPNTIMDLLPHLMVKLTFNLLSTATMAKMGRVWGNWMVQVLPTNKKLIDRSTRIISFISGLPYEKANEEFFYSYYNRKPEDEYRESYVIETLKRLGFEQKDKIK
;
A
#
# COMPACT_ATOMS: atom_id res chain seq x y z
N MET A 1 4.52 -24.51 9.31
CA MET A 1 3.67 -24.90 8.16
C MET A 1 2.22 -24.52 8.46
N ILE A 2 1.43 -24.15 7.45
CA ILE A 2 -0.02 -23.89 7.59
C ILE A 2 -0.74 -25.21 7.92
N TYR A 3 -0.34 -26.30 7.30
CA TYR A 3 -0.86 -27.65 7.51
C TYR A 3 -0.05 -28.43 8.57
N LYS A 4 -0.15 -28.02 9.85
CA LYS A 4 0.63 -28.66 10.93
C LYS A 4 0.16 -30.08 11.27
N THR A 5 -1.11 -30.38 11.07
CA THR A 5 -1.75 -31.66 11.45
C THR A 5 -1.68 -32.71 10.35
N ILE A 6 -1.60 -32.29 9.08
CA ILE A 6 -1.47 -33.18 7.93
C ILE A 6 0.03 -33.42 7.69
N LYS A 7 0.48 -34.68 7.74
CA LYS A 7 1.90 -35.04 7.62
C LYS A 7 2.31 -35.46 6.20
N ASN A 8 1.35 -35.66 5.32
CA ASN A 8 1.55 -36.15 3.96
C ASN A 8 1.19 -35.05 2.94
N TYR A 9 2.10 -34.74 2.03
CA TYR A 9 1.89 -33.70 1.02
C TYR A 9 0.69 -33.98 0.10
N LYS A 10 0.39 -35.25 -0.21
CA LYS A 10 -0.76 -35.63 -1.04
C LYS A 10 -2.09 -35.37 -0.33
N GLU A 11 -2.14 -35.65 0.97
CA GLU A 11 -3.32 -35.36 1.79
C GLU A 11 -3.51 -33.85 1.95
N ALA A 12 -2.42 -33.09 2.13
CA ALA A 12 -2.49 -31.63 2.23
C ALA A 12 -2.96 -30.98 0.93
N SER A 13 -2.48 -31.48 -0.21
CA SER A 13 -2.94 -31.08 -1.54
C SER A 13 -4.43 -31.39 -1.72
N LYS A 14 -4.85 -32.61 -1.40
CA LYS A 14 -6.26 -33.02 -1.50
C LYS A 14 -7.16 -32.15 -0.62
N ASP A 15 -6.79 -31.92 0.64
CA ASP A 15 -7.54 -31.07 1.55
C ASP A 15 -7.69 -29.64 1.01
N PHE A 16 -6.59 -29.05 0.52
CA PHE A 16 -6.64 -27.71 -0.07
C PHE A 16 -7.58 -27.62 -1.28
N LEU A 17 -7.56 -28.63 -2.15
CA LEU A 17 -8.40 -28.67 -3.35
C LEU A 17 -9.89 -28.91 -3.02
N GLU A 18 -10.18 -29.75 -2.03
CA GLU A 18 -11.56 -30.17 -1.73
C GLU A 18 -12.25 -29.26 -0.71
N ASN A 19 -11.52 -28.77 0.30
CA ASN A 19 -12.07 -28.10 1.48
C ASN A 19 -11.80 -26.60 1.52
N GLU A 20 -10.74 -26.10 0.87
CA GLU A 20 -10.32 -24.69 0.94
C GLU A 20 -10.78 -23.84 -0.26
N LYS A 21 -11.93 -24.18 -0.85
CA LYS A 21 -12.46 -23.57 -2.09
C LYS A 21 -12.66 -22.05 -2.02
N GLN A 22 -12.93 -21.49 -0.83
CA GLN A 22 -13.08 -20.04 -0.62
C GLN A 22 -11.75 -19.27 -0.80
N PHE A 23 -10.63 -19.98 -0.90
CA PHE A 23 -9.29 -19.43 -1.13
C PHE A 23 -8.78 -19.70 -2.55
N HIS A 24 -9.57 -20.34 -3.43
CA HIS A 24 -9.23 -20.54 -4.85
C HIS A 24 -9.56 -19.27 -5.64
N LEU A 25 -8.66 -18.29 -5.60
CA LEU A 25 -8.91 -16.94 -6.10
C LEU A 25 -8.52 -16.75 -7.57
N GLY A 26 -8.17 -17.80 -8.31
CA GLY A 26 -7.83 -17.68 -9.74
C GLY A 26 -8.94 -17.10 -10.62
N VAL A 27 -10.18 -17.15 -10.16
CA VAL A 27 -11.35 -16.63 -10.88
C VAL A 27 -11.49 -15.11 -10.79
N ILE A 28 -10.89 -14.46 -9.79
CA ILE A 28 -11.01 -13.00 -9.62
C ILE A 28 -9.97 -12.25 -10.47
N PRO A 29 -10.36 -11.21 -11.22
CA PRO A 29 -9.45 -10.46 -12.10
C PRO A 29 -8.17 -9.94 -11.44
N THR A 30 -8.26 -9.45 -10.20
CA THR A 30 -7.09 -8.91 -9.48
C THR A 30 -5.99 -9.95 -9.23
N GLU A 31 -6.29 -11.24 -9.27
CA GLU A 31 -5.34 -12.35 -9.11
C GLU A 31 -4.89 -12.96 -10.45
N GLN A 32 -5.46 -12.54 -11.57
CA GLN A 32 -5.12 -13.03 -12.91
C GLN A 32 -3.96 -12.25 -13.52
N SER A 33 -3.25 -12.89 -14.46
CA SER A 33 -2.22 -12.22 -15.27
C SER A 33 -2.84 -11.10 -16.11
N ASN A 34 -2.19 -9.94 -16.15
CA ASN A 34 -2.60 -8.86 -17.04
C ASN A 34 -1.98 -9.07 -18.44
N PRO A 35 -2.81 -9.16 -19.51
CA PRO A 35 -2.30 -9.32 -20.88
C PRO A 35 -1.35 -8.22 -21.34
N LEU A 36 -1.55 -6.98 -20.88
CA LEU A 36 -0.74 -5.81 -21.25
C LEU A 36 0.69 -5.90 -20.71
N THR A 37 0.87 -6.59 -19.58
CA THR A 37 2.15 -6.67 -18.88
C THR A 37 2.76 -8.06 -18.88
N LYS A 38 2.19 -9.04 -19.58
CA LYS A 38 2.61 -10.46 -19.57
C LYS A 38 4.14 -10.64 -19.67
N ASN A 39 4.80 -9.84 -20.49
CA ASN A 39 6.24 -9.93 -20.75
C ASN A 39 7.09 -8.87 -20.03
N MET A 40 6.55 -8.17 -19.02
CA MET A 40 7.20 -7.01 -18.41
C MET A 40 8.60 -7.30 -17.86
N SER A 41 8.82 -8.46 -17.21
CA SER A 41 10.13 -8.81 -16.68
C SER A 41 11.19 -9.02 -17.76
N TYR A 42 10.80 -9.43 -18.97
CA TYR A 42 11.72 -9.60 -20.10
C TYR A 42 12.05 -8.28 -20.75
N ILE A 43 11.03 -7.43 -20.95
CA ILE A 43 11.21 -6.10 -21.53
C ILE A 43 12.14 -5.28 -20.63
N ILE A 44 11.91 -5.31 -19.31
CA ILE A 44 12.69 -4.51 -18.36
C ILE A 44 14.13 -4.96 -18.21
N ALA A 45 14.40 -6.26 -18.39
CA ALA A 45 15.75 -6.79 -18.39
C ALA A 45 16.57 -6.28 -19.60
N GLN A 46 15.91 -5.97 -20.72
CA GLN A 46 16.55 -5.45 -21.93
C GLN A 46 16.57 -3.92 -21.96
N ASN A 47 15.49 -3.28 -21.53
CA ASN A 47 15.33 -1.83 -21.53
C ASN A 47 14.44 -1.41 -20.36
N THR A 48 15.07 -0.80 -19.36
CA THR A 48 14.39 -0.35 -18.13
C THR A 48 13.23 0.61 -18.43
N ALA A 49 13.43 1.58 -19.33
CA ALA A 49 12.41 2.59 -19.67
C ALA A 49 11.18 1.96 -20.36
N GLU A 50 11.37 1.06 -21.32
CA GLU A 50 10.25 0.35 -21.96
C GLU A 50 9.54 -0.61 -20.98
N GLY A 51 10.27 -1.21 -20.04
CA GLY A 51 9.67 -2.00 -18.98
C GLY A 51 8.80 -1.17 -18.04
N ILE A 52 9.24 0.04 -17.68
CA ILE A 52 8.43 0.99 -16.89
C ILE A 52 7.16 1.39 -17.63
N LYS A 53 7.25 1.72 -18.93
CA LYS A 53 6.06 1.98 -19.78
C LYS A 53 5.11 0.79 -19.82
N THR A 54 5.66 -0.43 -19.88
CA THR A 54 4.86 -1.65 -19.84
C THR A 54 4.09 -1.75 -18.52
N ILE A 55 4.72 -1.49 -17.38
CA ILE A 55 4.03 -1.49 -16.07
C ILE A 55 2.92 -0.42 -16.04
N LEU A 56 3.22 0.80 -16.47
CA LEU A 56 2.27 1.91 -16.55
C LEU A 56 1.05 1.61 -17.43
N SER A 57 1.19 0.76 -18.45
CA SER A 57 0.07 0.41 -19.33
C SER A 57 -1.11 -0.27 -18.59
N ALA A 58 -0.87 -0.84 -17.40
CA ALA A 58 -1.93 -1.40 -16.56
C ALA A 58 -2.79 -0.32 -15.88
N ASP A 59 -2.29 0.92 -15.74
CA ASP A 59 -3.01 2.04 -15.11
C ASP A 59 -3.95 2.77 -16.09
N VAL A 60 -3.96 2.38 -17.38
CA VAL A 60 -4.68 3.08 -18.46
C VAL A 60 -6.18 3.22 -18.22
N ASN A 61 -6.79 2.29 -17.49
CA ASN A 61 -8.23 2.31 -17.24
C ASN A 61 -8.61 3.23 -16.07
N ILE A 62 -7.67 3.59 -15.18
CA ILE A 62 -7.95 4.34 -13.94
C ILE A 62 -8.74 5.64 -14.25
N PRO A 63 -8.30 6.55 -15.15
CA PRO A 63 -9.06 7.77 -15.46
C PRO A 63 -10.50 7.52 -15.91
N SER A 64 -10.69 6.51 -16.77
CA SER A 64 -12.02 6.20 -17.31
C SER A 64 -12.96 5.63 -16.24
N VAL A 65 -12.42 4.84 -15.31
CA VAL A 65 -13.17 4.21 -14.22
C VAL A 65 -13.55 5.25 -13.18
N THR A 66 -12.63 6.13 -12.77
CA THR A 66 -12.93 7.19 -11.81
C THR A 66 -13.92 8.20 -12.37
N LYS A 67 -13.78 8.60 -13.64
CA LYS A 67 -14.74 9.51 -14.28
C LYS A 67 -16.17 8.95 -14.26
N LYS A 68 -16.34 7.67 -14.59
CA LYS A 68 -17.63 6.98 -14.49
C LYS A 68 -18.13 6.89 -13.05
N ALA A 69 -17.26 6.52 -12.11
CA ALA A 69 -17.62 6.42 -10.70
C ALA A 69 -18.11 7.76 -10.15
N PHE A 70 -17.46 8.87 -10.48
CA PHE A 70 -17.80 10.22 -10.04
C PHE A 70 -19.19 10.68 -10.50
N GLU A 71 -19.71 10.12 -11.59
CA GLU A 71 -21.04 10.45 -12.10
C GLU A 71 -22.17 9.69 -11.39
N THR A 72 -21.85 8.60 -10.69
CA THR A 72 -22.84 7.74 -10.02
C THR A 72 -23.53 8.45 -8.85
N PRO A 73 -24.81 8.13 -8.58
CA PRO A 73 -25.51 8.62 -7.38
C PRO A 73 -24.80 8.25 -6.08
N GLU A 74 -24.23 7.05 -6.01
CA GLU A 74 -23.54 6.52 -4.82
C GLU A 74 -22.30 7.35 -4.50
N PHE A 75 -21.50 7.70 -5.51
CA PHE A 75 -20.31 8.52 -5.31
C PHE A 75 -20.65 9.98 -4.98
N LYS A 76 -21.65 10.57 -5.64
CA LYS A 76 -22.11 11.92 -5.30
C LYS A 76 -22.62 11.99 -3.86
N ARG A 77 -23.37 10.96 -3.44
CA ARG A 77 -23.81 10.80 -2.05
C ARG A 77 -22.61 10.66 -1.10
N PHE A 78 -21.56 9.95 -1.49
CA PHE A 78 -20.34 9.82 -0.68
C PHE A 78 -19.70 11.19 -0.40
N VAL A 79 -19.55 12.03 -1.42
CA VAL A 79 -19.05 13.42 -1.26
C VAL A 79 -19.96 14.23 -0.34
N ASP A 80 -21.28 14.13 -0.53
CA ASP A 80 -22.25 14.83 0.31
C ASP A 80 -22.22 14.37 1.77
N ASP A 81 -22.05 13.07 2.02
CA ASP A 81 -22.02 12.51 3.38
C ASP A 81 -20.69 12.84 4.09
N ILE A 82 -19.56 12.94 3.37
CA ILE A 82 -18.32 13.53 3.90
C ILE A 82 -18.56 14.99 4.31
N TYR A 83 -19.15 15.80 3.42
CA TYR A 83 -19.46 17.19 3.73
C TYR A 83 -20.41 17.33 4.94
N LYS A 84 -21.43 16.47 5.03
CA LYS A 84 -22.33 16.38 6.19
C LYS A 84 -21.59 16.02 7.46
N ALA A 85 -20.59 15.14 7.38
CA ALA A 85 -19.78 14.78 8.53
C ALA A 85 -18.98 15.99 9.05
N ILE A 86 -18.44 16.83 8.15
CA ILE A 86 -17.75 18.08 8.52
C ILE A 86 -18.71 19.02 9.26
N ILE A 87 -19.86 19.37 8.67
CA ILE A 87 -20.78 20.37 9.27
C ILE A 87 -21.41 19.88 10.59
N ASN A 88 -21.60 18.57 10.74
CA ASN A 88 -22.22 17.98 11.93
C ASN A 88 -21.19 17.46 12.95
N LYS A 89 -19.89 17.67 12.70
CA LYS A 89 -18.78 17.18 13.55
C LYS A 89 -18.87 15.68 13.82
N LYS A 90 -19.18 14.90 12.78
CA LYS A 90 -19.31 13.44 12.81
C LYS A 90 -18.05 12.78 12.27
N LYS A 91 -17.76 11.57 12.74
CA LYS A 91 -16.55 10.83 12.38
C LYS A 91 -16.64 10.26 10.97
N ILE A 92 -15.50 10.19 10.30
CA ILE A 92 -15.27 9.46 9.06
C ILE A 92 -14.21 8.41 9.33
N LEU A 93 -14.62 7.14 9.39
CA LEU A 93 -13.75 6.02 9.76
C LEU A 93 -13.41 5.19 8.52
N PHE A 94 -12.13 5.14 8.14
CA PHE A 94 -11.64 4.23 7.11
C PHE A 94 -11.28 2.88 7.73
N SER A 95 -11.83 1.78 7.24
CA SER A 95 -11.47 0.42 7.68
C SER A 95 -10.86 -0.36 6.54
N SER A 96 -9.65 -0.89 6.78
CA SER A 96 -8.90 -1.59 5.74
C SER A 96 -7.83 -2.54 6.29
N VAL A 97 -7.23 -3.33 5.39
CA VAL A 97 -6.12 -4.25 5.65
C VAL A 97 -4.99 -4.01 4.66
N GLY A 98 -3.79 -4.54 4.92
CA GLY A 98 -2.72 -4.59 3.94
C GLY A 98 -2.36 -3.24 3.33
N ALA A 99 -2.29 -3.19 1.99
CA ALA A 99 -1.85 -2.02 1.25
C ALA A 99 -2.89 -0.89 1.31
N SER A 100 -4.19 -1.19 1.17
CA SER A 100 -5.25 -0.20 1.37
C SER A 100 -5.32 0.27 2.83
N GLY A 101 -4.88 -0.55 3.80
CA GLY A 101 -4.72 -0.16 5.21
C GLY A 101 -3.70 0.96 5.39
N ARG A 102 -2.55 0.84 4.72
CA ARG A 102 -1.53 1.90 4.72
C ARG A 102 -1.97 3.13 3.95
N MET A 103 -2.72 2.94 2.86
CA MET A 103 -3.36 4.05 2.13
C MET A 103 -4.43 4.77 2.97
N ALA A 104 -5.20 4.05 3.79
CA ALA A 104 -6.17 4.63 4.71
C ALA A 104 -5.50 5.51 5.77
N LEU A 105 -4.36 5.07 6.31
CA LEU A 105 -3.52 5.88 7.19
C LEU A 105 -2.99 7.13 6.47
N GLN A 106 -2.59 6.99 5.20
CA GLN A 106 -2.18 8.12 4.37
C GLN A 106 -3.32 9.14 4.20
N LEU A 107 -4.53 8.70 3.85
CA LEU A 107 -5.69 9.58 3.71
C LEU A 107 -6.00 10.34 5.01
N ASP A 108 -6.00 9.64 6.15
CA ASP A 108 -6.22 10.23 7.48
C ASP A 108 -5.11 11.24 7.84
N ALA A 109 -3.84 10.89 7.64
CA ALA A 109 -2.71 11.76 7.92
C ALA A 109 -2.71 13.02 7.03
N THR A 110 -3.02 12.87 5.74
CA THR A 110 -3.12 13.98 4.78
C THR A 110 -4.27 14.92 5.12
N TRP A 111 -5.45 14.40 5.49
CA TRP A 111 -6.57 15.20 6.00
C TRP A 111 -6.16 16.02 7.23
N ARG A 112 -5.62 15.35 8.24
CA ARG A 112 -5.19 15.95 9.50
C ARG A 112 -4.14 17.03 9.27
N LYS A 113 -3.17 16.76 8.40
CA LYS A 113 -2.12 17.72 8.03
C LYS A 113 -2.74 18.99 7.44
N PHE A 114 -3.59 18.88 6.42
CA PHE A 114 -4.19 20.03 5.75
C PHE A 114 -4.93 20.94 6.74
N TRP A 115 -5.87 20.38 7.51
CA TRP A 115 -6.70 21.16 8.42
C TRP A 115 -5.89 21.78 9.57
N THR A 116 -4.88 21.07 10.07
CA THR A 116 -3.98 21.60 11.12
C THR A 116 -3.13 22.75 10.60
N GLU A 117 -2.53 22.62 9.42
CA GLU A 117 -1.71 23.66 8.81
C GLU A 117 -2.55 24.86 8.40
N LEU A 118 -3.77 24.66 7.91
CA LEU A 118 -4.71 25.74 7.66
C LEU A 118 -5.07 26.48 8.96
N GLY A 119 -5.22 25.78 10.07
CA GLY A 119 -5.42 26.39 11.39
C GLY A 119 -4.26 27.28 11.85
N LEU A 120 -3.03 27.02 11.39
CA LEU A 120 -1.88 27.91 11.61
C LEU A 120 -1.92 29.15 10.70
N LYS A 121 -2.37 28.98 9.44
CA LYS A 121 -2.53 30.09 8.48
C LYS A 121 -3.70 31.01 8.83
N LEU A 122 -4.76 30.47 9.44
CA LEU A 122 -5.97 31.21 9.82
C LEU A 122 -6.20 31.16 11.35
N PRO A 123 -5.41 31.90 12.16
CA PRO A 123 -5.46 31.80 13.62
C PRO A 123 -6.84 32.04 14.25
N VAL A 124 -7.66 32.90 13.65
CA VAL A 124 -9.02 33.21 14.12
C VAL A 124 -9.95 32.00 14.00
N ARG A 125 -9.71 31.11 13.03
CA ARG A 125 -10.50 29.91 12.78
C ARG A 125 -9.90 28.65 13.39
N ARG A 126 -8.74 28.77 14.06
CA ARG A 126 -7.90 27.62 14.45
C ARG A 126 -8.67 26.53 15.20
N SER A 127 -9.47 26.88 16.20
CA SER A 127 -10.22 25.88 16.98
C SER A 127 -11.16 25.06 16.11
N GLN A 128 -11.92 25.71 15.22
CA GLN A 128 -12.84 25.04 14.31
C GLN A 128 -12.10 24.11 13.33
N LEU A 129 -10.97 24.56 12.79
CA LEU A 129 -10.18 23.78 11.83
C LEU A 129 -9.50 22.58 12.50
N ILE A 130 -9.06 22.70 13.76
CA ILE A 130 -8.54 21.57 14.53
C ILE A 130 -9.64 20.56 14.83
N GLU A 131 -10.86 21.00 15.18
CA GLU A 131 -11.99 20.06 15.34
C GLU A 131 -12.27 19.29 14.04
N ILE A 132 -12.22 19.94 12.88
CA ILE A 132 -12.39 19.27 11.58
C ILE A 132 -11.24 18.30 11.31
N SER A 133 -10.00 18.64 11.70
CA SER A 133 -8.85 17.75 11.54
C SER A 133 -9.03 16.42 12.28
N GLU A 134 -9.81 16.40 13.37
CA GLU A 134 -9.98 15.24 14.23
C GLU A 134 -11.12 14.29 13.82
N ILE A 135 -11.95 14.67 12.84
CA ILE A 135 -13.11 13.86 12.46
C ILE A 135 -12.74 12.60 11.67
N THR A 136 -11.59 12.55 11.00
CA THR A 136 -11.13 11.35 10.29
C THR A 136 -10.43 10.39 11.22
N ASP A 137 -10.57 9.09 10.99
CA ASP A 137 -9.79 8.07 11.65
C ASP A 137 -9.60 6.87 10.73
N SER A 138 -8.59 6.05 11.03
CA SER A 138 -8.19 4.92 10.19
C SER A 138 -7.95 3.67 11.04
N LEU A 139 -8.64 2.59 10.69
CA LEU A 139 -8.45 1.25 11.24
C LEU A 139 -7.65 0.41 10.25
N MET A 140 -6.43 0.09 10.63
CA MET A 140 -5.68 -0.98 9.99
C MET A 140 -5.78 -2.24 10.84
N THR A 141 -6.19 -3.34 10.22
CA THR A 141 -6.15 -4.64 10.88
C THR A 141 -4.70 -5.01 11.20
N GLY A 142 -4.40 -5.15 12.50
CA GLY A 142 -3.04 -5.27 13.04
C GLY A 142 -2.48 -4.00 13.71
N GLY A 143 -3.29 -2.93 13.83
CA GLY A 143 -2.92 -1.66 14.45
C GLY A 143 -1.91 -0.86 13.61
N ASP A 144 -1.50 0.31 14.10
CA ASP A 144 -0.54 1.20 13.42
C ASP A 144 0.81 0.51 13.15
N ARG A 145 1.16 -0.53 13.92
CA ARG A 145 2.33 -1.38 13.67
C ARG A 145 2.33 -2.04 12.29
N ALA A 146 1.16 -2.30 11.71
CA ALA A 146 1.07 -2.86 10.36
C ALA A 146 1.54 -1.92 9.24
N LEU A 147 1.83 -0.65 9.56
CA LEU A 147 2.46 0.31 8.63
C LEU A 147 3.91 -0.08 8.32
N VAL A 148 4.61 -0.67 9.28
CA VAL A 148 6.01 -1.12 9.15
C VAL A 148 6.15 -2.63 9.08
N ARG A 149 5.16 -3.39 9.55
CA ARG A 149 5.21 -4.86 9.53
C ARG A 149 3.83 -5.50 9.47
N ALA A 150 3.52 -6.12 8.34
CA ALA A 150 2.25 -6.80 8.10
C ALA A 150 1.90 -7.85 9.18
N VAL A 151 0.60 -8.05 9.39
CA VAL A 151 0.00 -9.07 10.27
C VAL A 151 -1.01 -9.86 9.45
N GLU A 152 -0.52 -10.70 8.54
CA GLU A 152 -1.32 -11.27 7.44
C GLU A 152 -2.48 -12.16 7.91
N ASN A 153 -2.39 -12.79 9.07
CA ASN A 153 -3.45 -13.70 9.53
C ASN A 153 -4.66 -12.97 10.15
N PHE A 154 -4.57 -11.66 10.38
CA PHE A 154 -5.66 -10.93 11.03
C PHE A 154 -6.79 -10.56 10.06
N GLU A 155 -6.49 -10.42 8.76
CA GLU A 155 -7.50 -10.03 7.76
C GLU A 155 -8.58 -11.10 7.54
N ASP A 156 -8.32 -12.34 7.95
CA ASP A 156 -9.21 -13.49 7.81
C ASP A 156 -10.32 -13.54 8.89
N TYR A 157 -10.34 -12.63 9.87
CA TYR A 157 -11.31 -12.61 10.97
C TYR A 157 -12.29 -11.45 10.89
N MET A 158 -13.56 -11.74 10.58
CA MET A 158 -14.64 -10.74 10.68
C MET A 158 -14.76 -10.16 12.08
N THR A 159 -14.60 -10.98 13.11
CA THR A 159 -14.72 -10.56 14.52
C THR A 159 -13.70 -9.49 14.90
N PHE A 160 -12.51 -9.48 14.29
CA PHE A 160 -11.48 -8.48 14.57
C PHE A 160 -11.89 -7.11 14.01
N GLY A 161 -12.37 -7.04 12.77
CA GLY A 161 -12.87 -5.80 12.20
C GLY A 161 -14.07 -5.23 12.95
N ARG A 162 -14.99 -6.10 13.40
CA ARG A 162 -16.10 -5.71 14.28
C ARG A 162 -15.60 -5.07 15.57
N GLN A 163 -14.67 -5.73 16.27
CA GLN A 163 -14.10 -5.21 17.51
C GLN A 163 -13.43 -3.84 17.31
N GLN A 164 -12.69 -3.64 16.22
CA GLN A 164 -12.07 -2.35 15.92
C GLN A 164 -13.11 -1.24 15.69
N VAL A 165 -14.26 -1.55 15.06
CA VAL A 165 -15.36 -0.59 14.89
C VAL A 165 -16.04 -0.25 16.22
N VAL A 166 -16.18 -1.24 17.12
CA VAL A 166 -16.64 -1.00 18.49
C VAL A 166 -15.70 -0.04 19.23
N GLU A 167 -14.39 -0.27 19.14
CA GLU A 167 -13.36 0.55 19.79
C GLU A 167 -13.24 1.96 19.20
N ALA A 168 -13.49 2.12 17.90
CA ALA A 168 -13.55 3.43 17.25
C ALA A 168 -14.71 4.29 17.80
N GLY A 169 -15.72 3.67 18.43
CA GLY A 169 -16.84 4.34 19.06
C GLY A 169 -17.67 5.15 18.05
N VAL A 170 -17.83 4.63 16.83
CA VAL A 170 -18.71 5.22 15.82
C VAL A 170 -20.17 4.88 16.08
N GLY A 171 -21.09 5.69 15.57
CA GLY A 171 -22.53 5.50 15.70
C GLY A 171 -23.35 6.39 14.74
N PRO A 172 -24.61 6.70 15.08
CA PRO A 172 -25.50 7.42 14.19
C PRO A 172 -24.95 8.79 13.74
N GLY A 173 -24.95 8.98 12.43
CA GLY A 173 -24.43 10.18 11.76
C GLY A 173 -22.94 10.10 11.38
N ASP A 174 -22.21 9.11 11.88
CA ASP A 174 -20.84 8.85 11.43
C ASP A 174 -20.85 8.09 10.09
N VAL A 175 -19.76 8.24 9.35
CA VAL A 175 -19.52 7.59 8.05
C VAL A 175 -18.42 6.54 8.23
N VAL A 176 -18.68 5.29 7.84
CA VAL A 176 -17.68 4.22 7.82
C VAL A 176 -17.42 3.80 6.39
N VAL A 177 -16.15 3.80 5.98
CA VAL A 177 -15.71 3.46 4.62
C VAL A 177 -14.84 2.21 4.68
N GLY A 178 -15.38 1.08 4.23
CA GLY A 178 -14.61 -0.14 4.00
C GLY A 178 -13.85 -0.04 2.67
N LEU A 179 -12.52 0.08 2.74
CA LEU A 179 -11.63 0.09 1.57
C LEU A 179 -11.19 -1.34 1.28
N ALA A 180 -12.00 -2.07 0.55
CA ALA A 180 -11.98 -3.52 0.55
C ALA A 180 -10.99 -4.17 -0.43
N GLU A 181 -10.11 -3.41 -1.07
CA GLU A 181 -9.20 -3.86 -2.14
C GLU A 181 -9.92 -4.73 -3.18
N CYS A 182 -9.82 -6.05 -3.02
CA CYS A 182 -10.45 -7.07 -3.87
C CYS A 182 -11.93 -7.35 -3.56
N GLY A 183 -12.51 -6.76 -2.51
CA GLY A 183 -13.88 -7.01 -2.07
C GLY A 183 -14.09 -8.32 -1.30
N LEU A 184 -13.05 -8.82 -0.62
CA LEU A 184 -13.07 -10.17 -0.01
C LEU A 184 -12.51 -10.28 1.42
N SER A 185 -11.95 -9.20 1.97
CA SER A 185 -11.35 -9.23 3.30
C SER A 185 -12.41 -9.45 4.37
N ALA A 186 -12.25 -10.52 5.15
CA ALA A 186 -13.20 -10.88 6.18
C ALA A 186 -13.25 -9.80 7.28
N SER A 187 -12.08 -9.28 7.70
CA SER A 187 -12.02 -8.19 8.68
C SER A 187 -12.83 -6.97 8.22
N ILE A 188 -12.67 -6.53 6.97
CA ILE A 188 -13.40 -5.36 6.43
C ILE A 188 -14.90 -5.66 6.36
N ASN A 189 -15.29 -6.87 5.95
CA ASN A 189 -16.68 -7.30 5.97
C ASN A 189 -17.27 -7.23 7.39
N GLY A 190 -16.49 -7.63 8.40
CA GLY A 190 -16.85 -7.46 9.81
C GLY A 190 -17.07 -5.99 10.18
N SER A 191 -16.11 -5.13 9.85
CA SER A 191 -16.18 -3.69 10.14
C SER A 191 -17.46 -3.05 9.59
N VAL A 192 -17.79 -3.29 8.32
CA VAL A 192 -18.98 -2.67 7.70
C VAL A 192 -20.29 -3.22 8.26
N LEU A 193 -20.33 -4.49 8.66
CA LEU A 193 -21.52 -5.06 9.31
C LEU A 193 -21.73 -4.46 10.71
N GLU A 194 -20.66 -4.33 11.51
CA GLU A 194 -20.75 -3.67 12.81
C GLU A 194 -21.17 -2.20 12.65
N ALA A 195 -20.63 -1.48 11.65
CA ALA A 195 -20.98 -0.09 11.41
C ALA A 195 -22.48 0.10 11.13
N ILE A 196 -23.07 -0.78 10.32
CA ILE A 196 -24.52 -0.79 10.04
C ILE A 196 -25.33 -1.07 11.31
N GLU A 197 -24.94 -2.07 12.11
CA GLU A 197 -25.63 -2.40 13.36
C GLU A 197 -25.58 -1.24 14.37
N ARG A 198 -24.55 -0.38 14.29
CA ARG A 198 -24.41 0.84 15.08
C ARG A 198 -25.10 2.07 14.47
N GLY A 199 -25.76 1.92 13.32
CA GLY A 199 -26.51 2.98 12.65
C GLY A 199 -25.65 3.98 11.86
N CYS A 200 -24.42 3.60 11.48
CA CYS A 200 -23.54 4.44 10.66
C CYS A 200 -24.00 4.43 9.19
N THR A 201 -23.68 5.50 8.46
CA THR A 201 -23.71 5.44 6.99
C THR A 201 -22.49 4.69 6.51
N THR A 202 -22.68 3.61 5.77
CA THR A 202 -21.58 2.68 5.48
C THR A 202 -21.35 2.52 3.97
N TYR A 203 -20.12 2.75 3.56
CA TYR A 203 -19.63 2.60 2.19
C TYR A 203 -18.70 1.39 2.08
N TYR A 204 -18.76 0.70 0.95
CA TYR A 204 -17.87 -0.41 0.61
C TYR A 204 -17.28 -0.16 -0.79
N ILE A 205 -16.00 0.15 -0.84
CA ILE A 205 -15.26 0.49 -2.06
C ILE A 205 -14.38 -0.71 -2.43
N PHE A 206 -14.46 -1.17 -3.68
CA PHE A 206 -13.85 -2.44 -4.08
C PHE A 206 -13.50 -2.47 -5.57
N CYS A 207 -12.52 -3.28 -5.94
CA CYS A 207 -11.92 -3.31 -7.28
C CYS A 207 -12.02 -4.66 -7.98
N ASN A 208 -13.14 -5.39 -7.82
CA ASN A 208 -13.46 -6.59 -8.60
C ASN A 208 -14.94 -6.57 -9.02
N PRO A 209 -15.32 -7.23 -10.12
CA PRO A 209 -16.73 -7.36 -10.50
C PRO A 209 -17.53 -8.10 -9.42
N GLU A 210 -18.62 -7.47 -8.97
CA GLU A 210 -19.49 -8.01 -7.91
C GLU A 210 -20.06 -9.38 -8.30
N GLU A 211 -20.42 -9.58 -9.56
CA GLU A 211 -21.00 -10.83 -10.05
C GLU A 211 -20.02 -11.99 -9.92
N ILE A 212 -18.73 -11.76 -10.19
CA ILE A 212 -17.68 -12.78 -10.03
C ILE A 212 -17.48 -13.09 -8.55
N LEU A 213 -17.38 -12.06 -7.71
CA LEU A 213 -17.22 -12.23 -6.26
C LEU A 213 -18.37 -13.05 -5.68
N CYS A 214 -19.62 -12.64 -5.91
CA CYS A 214 -20.79 -13.30 -5.35
C CYS A 214 -21.04 -14.69 -5.93
N LYS A 215 -20.66 -14.95 -7.19
CA LYS A 215 -20.79 -16.29 -7.78
C LYS A 215 -19.86 -17.31 -7.13
N HIS A 216 -18.64 -16.89 -6.78
CA HIS A 216 -17.57 -17.82 -6.40
C HIS A 216 -17.21 -17.81 -4.90
N LEU A 217 -17.52 -16.75 -4.17
CA LEU A 217 -17.13 -16.59 -2.77
C LEU A 217 -18.39 -16.39 -1.91
N ASP A 218 -18.67 -17.33 -1.02
CA ASP A 218 -19.84 -17.23 -0.13
C ASP A 218 -19.61 -16.15 0.94
N ARG A 219 -18.37 -16.02 1.42
CA ARG A 219 -18.00 -15.08 2.51
C ARG A 219 -18.24 -13.60 2.18
N VAL A 220 -18.37 -13.24 0.91
CA VAL A 220 -18.56 -11.85 0.48
C VAL A 220 -20.04 -11.49 0.34
N ARG A 221 -20.92 -12.47 0.13
CA ARG A 221 -22.36 -12.27 -0.05
C ARG A 221 -23.01 -11.55 1.11
N VAL A 222 -22.51 -11.78 2.34
CA VAL A 222 -22.96 -11.11 3.57
C VAL A 222 -22.87 -9.57 3.48
N VAL A 223 -21.99 -9.03 2.64
CA VAL A 223 -21.89 -7.59 2.34
C VAL A 223 -22.65 -7.26 1.06
N PHE A 224 -22.43 -8.02 -0.02
CA PHE A 224 -22.94 -7.66 -1.34
C PHE A 224 -24.47 -7.75 -1.46
N GLU A 225 -25.10 -8.71 -0.79
CA GLU A 225 -26.56 -8.89 -0.82
C GLU A 225 -27.31 -7.84 0.01
N ARG A 226 -26.61 -7.06 0.84
CA ARG A 226 -27.20 -6.03 1.70
C ARG A 226 -27.42 -4.73 0.96
N LYS A 227 -28.63 -4.16 1.07
CA LYS A 227 -29.00 -2.88 0.43
C LYS A 227 -28.63 -1.64 1.26
N ASP A 228 -28.40 -1.82 2.55
CA ASP A 228 -28.03 -0.75 3.49
C ASP A 228 -26.54 -0.40 3.45
N ILE A 229 -25.71 -1.21 2.75
CA ILE A 229 -24.31 -0.91 2.44
C ILE A 229 -24.22 -0.30 1.04
N ILE A 230 -23.68 0.91 0.95
CA ILE A 230 -23.52 1.66 -0.29
C ILE A 230 -22.23 1.19 -0.97
N LYS A 231 -22.34 0.70 -2.20
CA LYS A 231 -21.24 0.05 -2.91
C LYS A 231 -20.69 0.97 -3.99
N ILE A 232 -19.37 1.12 -4.04
CA ILE A 232 -18.68 1.91 -5.08
C ILE A 232 -17.68 1.00 -5.79
N PRO A 233 -18.02 0.48 -7.00
CA PRO A 233 -17.10 -0.35 -7.77
C PRO A 233 -16.05 0.52 -8.46
N LEU A 234 -14.78 0.15 -8.30
CA LEU A 234 -13.61 0.79 -8.93
C LEU A 234 -12.77 -0.23 -9.71
N PHE A 235 -13.42 -1.17 -10.41
CA PHE A 235 -12.71 -2.19 -11.17
C PHE A 235 -11.94 -1.60 -12.36
N VAL A 236 -10.61 -1.71 -12.32
CA VAL A 236 -9.67 -1.13 -13.33
C VAL A 236 -9.01 -2.17 -14.23
N GLY A 237 -9.34 -3.45 -14.06
CA GLY A 237 -8.71 -4.57 -14.77
C GLY A 237 -7.71 -5.33 -13.91
N ASN A 238 -6.90 -6.16 -14.57
CA ASN A 238 -5.92 -7.02 -13.90
C ASN A 238 -4.71 -6.19 -13.45
N MET A 239 -4.05 -6.60 -12.36
CA MET A 239 -2.89 -5.88 -11.83
C MET A 239 -1.68 -5.98 -12.76
N ALA A 240 -0.84 -4.94 -12.81
CA ALA A 240 0.39 -4.96 -13.61
C ALA A 240 1.27 -6.16 -13.27
N VAL A 241 1.32 -6.51 -11.99
CA VAL A 241 1.85 -7.77 -11.47
C VAL A 241 0.69 -8.51 -10.81
N ALA A 242 0.39 -9.72 -11.27
CA ALA A 242 -0.79 -10.47 -10.84
C ALA A 242 -0.87 -10.62 -9.31
N GLY A 243 -1.98 -10.18 -8.72
CA GLY A 243 -2.20 -10.21 -7.26
C GLY A 243 -1.56 -9.06 -6.46
N SER A 244 -0.92 -8.07 -7.12
CA SER A 244 -0.29 -6.92 -6.46
C SER A 244 -1.26 -5.73 -6.32
N THR A 245 -2.18 -5.80 -5.35
CA THR A 245 -3.21 -4.78 -5.10
C THR A 245 -2.65 -3.43 -4.64
N ARG A 246 -1.44 -3.40 -4.08
CA ARG A 246 -0.71 -2.16 -3.75
C ARG A 246 -0.48 -1.21 -4.93
N MET A 247 -0.65 -1.70 -6.16
CA MET A 247 -0.53 -0.94 -7.40
C MET A 247 -1.90 -0.37 -7.77
N GLN A 248 -2.51 -0.83 -8.86
CA GLN A 248 -3.70 -0.24 -9.48
C GLN A 248 -4.87 -0.04 -8.51
N VAL A 249 -5.16 -1.02 -7.64
CA VAL A 249 -6.28 -0.97 -6.68
C VAL A 249 -6.13 0.18 -5.71
N THR A 250 -5.03 0.24 -4.95
CA THR A 250 -4.82 1.35 -4.02
C THR A 250 -4.62 2.69 -4.75
N THR A 251 -4.14 2.69 -6.00
CA THR A 251 -4.03 3.95 -6.79
C THR A 251 -5.41 4.51 -7.13
N VAL A 252 -6.33 3.67 -7.63
CA VAL A 252 -7.69 4.13 -7.97
C VAL A 252 -8.50 4.49 -6.72
N GLU A 253 -8.33 3.75 -5.63
CA GLU A 253 -8.97 4.08 -4.34
C GLU A 253 -8.43 5.41 -3.78
N LEU A 254 -7.11 5.63 -3.80
CA LEU A 254 -6.51 6.91 -3.35
C LEU A 254 -7.03 8.08 -4.17
N LEU A 255 -7.07 7.95 -5.50
CA LEU A 255 -7.59 8.97 -6.40
C LEU A 255 -9.06 9.27 -6.12
N ALA A 256 -9.90 8.23 -6.04
CA ALA A 256 -11.33 8.41 -5.89
C ALA A 256 -11.69 8.97 -4.50
N VAL A 257 -11.18 8.37 -3.43
CA VAL A 257 -11.50 8.78 -2.05
C VAL A 257 -10.86 10.12 -1.72
N GLY A 258 -9.61 10.34 -2.14
CA GLY A 258 -8.94 11.63 -1.98
C GLY A 258 -9.69 12.77 -2.68
N ALA A 259 -10.16 12.55 -3.92
CA ALA A 259 -10.94 13.56 -4.64
C ALA A 259 -12.27 13.86 -3.92
N ALA A 260 -12.95 12.85 -3.39
CA ALA A 260 -14.16 13.05 -2.60
C ALA A 260 -13.91 13.89 -1.33
N MET A 261 -12.80 13.62 -0.62
CA MET A 261 -12.38 14.37 0.56
C MET A 261 -12.04 15.82 0.24
N GLU A 262 -11.29 16.08 -0.83
CA GLU A 262 -10.93 17.44 -1.24
C GLU A 262 -12.16 18.24 -1.71
N VAL A 263 -13.05 17.64 -2.51
CA VAL A 263 -14.26 18.33 -3.00
C VAL A 263 -15.22 18.67 -1.85
N ALA A 264 -15.45 17.73 -0.92
CA ALA A 264 -16.28 17.98 0.26
C ALA A 264 -15.68 19.06 1.17
N SER A 265 -14.37 19.02 1.38
CA SER A 265 -13.64 20.04 2.17
C SER A 265 -13.70 21.41 1.50
N TRP A 266 -13.50 21.48 0.19
CA TRP A 266 -13.55 22.73 -0.56
C TRP A 266 -14.94 23.34 -0.59
N ARG A 267 -15.99 22.52 -0.68
CA ARG A 267 -17.36 22.98 -0.50
C ARG A 267 -17.54 23.67 0.86
N TRP A 268 -17.10 23.02 1.94
CA TRP A 268 -17.17 23.61 3.28
C TRP A 268 -16.38 24.92 3.38
N LEU A 269 -15.15 24.96 2.84
CA LEU A 269 -14.29 26.15 2.87
C LEU A 269 -14.95 27.33 2.15
N LYS A 270 -15.51 27.12 0.95
CA LYS A 270 -16.20 28.16 0.18
C LYS A 270 -17.42 28.73 0.90
N GLU A 271 -18.12 27.90 1.67
CA GLU A 271 -19.33 28.31 2.38
C GLU A 271 -19.03 29.00 3.73
N ASN A 272 -17.85 28.78 4.32
CA ASN A 272 -17.53 29.22 5.69
C ASN A 272 -16.40 30.26 5.81
N LEU A 273 -15.58 30.40 4.77
CA LEU A 273 -14.46 31.34 4.74
C LEU A 273 -14.76 32.54 3.83
N SER A 274 -14.22 33.70 4.20
CA SER A 274 -14.23 34.89 3.35
C SER A 274 -13.28 34.74 2.15
N GLU A 275 -13.47 35.56 1.10
CA GLU A 275 -12.59 35.57 -0.07
C GLU A 275 -11.11 35.72 0.28
N LYS A 276 -10.78 36.62 1.24
CA LYS A 276 -9.40 36.81 1.72
C LYS A 276 -8.84 35.57 2.43
N GLU A 277 -9.66 34.88 3.21
CA GLU A 277 -9.26 33.63 3.88
C GLU A 277 -9.03 32.52 2.85
N LEU A 278 -9.86 32.44 1.81
CA LEU A 278 -9.70 31.49 0.69
C LEU A 278 -8.44 31.77 -0.13
N GLU A 279 -8.14 33.03 -0.44
CA GLU A 279 -6.91 33.44 -1.11
C GLU A 279 -5.66 33.02 -0.31
N ALA A 280 -5.71 33.12 1.03
CA ALA A 280 -4.60 32.72 1.91
C ALA A 280 -4.31 31.21 1.92
N ILE A 281 -5.25 30.37 1.47
CA ILE A 281 -5.02 28.92 1.32
C ILE A 281 -3.94 28.67 0.26
N GLY A 282 -4.03 29.41 -0.86
CA GLY A 282 -3.10 29.33 -1.99
C GLY A 282 -3.34 28.15 -2.95
N SER A 283 -4.40 27.37 -2.73
CA SER A 283 -4.82 26.25 -3.59
C SER A 283 -6.33 26.02 -3.48
N LYS A 284 -6.87 25.20 -4.39
CA LYS A 284 -8.30 24.85 -4.47
C LYS A 284 -8.46 23.34 -4.71
N ALA A 285 -9.64 22.79 -4.41
CA ALA A 285 -10.00 21.50 -5.01
C ALA A 285 -10.31 21.68 -6.49
N LEU A 286 -10.13 20.61 -7.26
CA LEU A 286 -10.59 20.52 -8.64
C LEU A 286 -12.05 20.06 -8.68
N GLU A 287 -12.70 20.18 -9.82
CA GLU A 287 -13.92 19.44 -10.08
C GLU A 287 -13.59 17.94 -10.19
N LEU A 288 -14.53 17.06 -9.82
CA LEU A 288 -14.28 15.61 -9.77
C LEU A 288 -13.70 15.05 -11.08
N SER A 289 -14.26 15.45 -12.24
CA SER A 289 -13.76 14.99 -13.54
C SER A 289 -12.33 15.44 -13.83
N GLU A 290 -11.93 16.63 -13.36
CA GLU A 290 -10.60 17.18 -13.59
C GLU A 290 -9.52 16.36 -12.89
N TYR A 291 -9.80 15.75 -11.73
CA TYR A 291 -8.84 14.82 -11.10
C TYR A 291 -8.49 13.63 -12.00
N SER A 292 -9.48 13.11 -12.73
CA SER A 292 -9.26 12.00 -13.67
C SER A 292 -8.42 12.47 -14.87
N ASP A 293 -8.68 13.68 -15.35
CA ASP A 293 -7.95 14.27 -16.47
C ASP A 293 -6.49 14.61 -16.07
N GLU A 294 -6.25 15.13 -14.87
CA GLU A 294 -4.91 15.37 -14.32
C GLU A 294 -4.16 14.06 -14.04
N PHE A 295 -4.85 13.02 -13.58
CA PHE A 295 -4.23 11.69 -13.43
C PHE A 295 -3.82 11.11 -14.80
N GLN A 296 -4.62 11.29 -15.85
CA GLN A 296 -4.21 10.91 -17.20
C GLN A 296 -2.95 11.65 -17.65
N LYS A 297 -2.86 12.97 -17.39
CA LYS A 297 -1.64 13.76 -17.67
C LYS A 297 -0.44 13.26 -16.90
N LEU A 298 -0.61 12.83 -15.65
CA LEU A 298 0.44 12.22 -14.84
C LEU A 298 0.97 10.94 -15.52
N LEU A 299 0.10 10.02 -15.95
CA LEU A 299 0.49 8.82 -16.69
C LEU A 299 1.24 9.16 -17.99
N ASP A 300 0.72 10.12 -18.75
CA ASP A 300 1.31 10.56 -20.02
C ASP A 300 2.71 11.15 -19.81
N LYS A 301 2.93 11.89 -18.71
CA LYS A 301 4.24 12.48 -18.38
C LYS A 301 5.23 11.42 -17.91
N LEU A 302 4.83 10.52 -17.01
CA LEU A 302 5.72 9.45 -16.51
C LEU A 302 6.10 8.43 -17.59
N SER A 303 5.31 8.30 -18.65
CA SER A 303 5.54 7.33 -19.74
C SER A 303 6.46 7.82 -20.86
N LYS A 304 7.02 9.04 -20.79
CA LYS A 304 7.89 9.59 -21.84
C LYS A 304 8.92 10.62 -21.33
N GLY A 305 9.79 11.06 -22.23
CA GLY A 305 10.67 12.21 -22.01
C GLY A 305 11.64 12.04 -20.84
N GLU A 306 11.93 13.14 -20.15
CA GLU A 306 12.86 13.18 -19.03
C GLU A 306 12.36 12.42 -17.80
N ALA A 307 11.05 12.47 -17.52
CA ALA A 307 10.47 11.75 -16.38
C ALA A 307 10.70 10.23 -16.49
N LEU A 308 10.46 9.66 -17.66
CA LEU A 308 10.72 8.24 -17.91
C LEU A 308 12.21 7.89 -17.78
N LYS A 309 13.09 8.75 -18.31
CA LYS A 309 14.54 8.56 -18.19
C LYS A 309 14.98 8.60 -16.72
N GLY A 310 14.49 9.56 -15.95
CA GLY A 310 14.76 9.66 -14.52
C GLY A 310 14.28 8.43 -13.74
N LEU A 311 13.05 7.96 -14.01
CA LEU A 311 12.54 6.73 -13.42
C LEU A 311 13.43 5.51 -13.75
N ALA A 312 13.85 5.38 -15.02
CA ALA A 312 14.74 4.31 -15.44
C ALA A 312 16.10 4.38 -14.72
N SER A 313 16.69 5.58 -14.62
CA SER A 313 17.93 5.80 -13.86
C SER A 313 17.78 5.46 -12.38
N ALA A 314 16.64 5.79 -11.75
CA ALA A 314 16.38 5.44 -10.35
C ALA A 314 16.29 3.92 -10.15
N VAL A 315 15.62 3.21 -11.07
CA VAL A 315 15.55 1.74 -11.08
C VAL A 315 16.93 1.13 -11.27
N ASP A 316 17.72 1.65 -12.21
CA ASP A 316 19.06 1.13 -12.49
C ASP A 316 20.00 1.34 -11.30
N LEU A 317 19.93 2.51 -10.65
CA LEU A 317 20.66 2.81 -9.41
C LEU A 317 20.30 1.82 -8.30
N GLU A 318 19.00 1.60 -8.04
CA GLU A 318 18.57 0.70 -6.97
C GLU A 318 18.92 -0.76 -7.28
N THR A 319 18.76 -1.18 -8.55
CA THR A 319 19.15 -2.51 -9.02
C THR A 319 20.65 -2.75 -8.85
N GLU A 320 21.48 -1.78 -9.25
CA GLU A 320 22.94 -1.85 -9.08
C GLU A 320 23.31 -1.96 -7.59
N THR A 321 22.68 -1.15 -6.72
CA THR A 321 22.89 -1.23 -5.28
C THR A 321 22.65 -2.65 -4.78
N TYR A 322 21.51 -3.25 -5.11
CA TYR A 322 21.15 -4.57 -4.62
C TYR A 322 21.98 -5.72 -5.21
N ASN A 323 22.37 -5.63 -6.48
CA ASN A 323 23.28 -6.61 -7.11
C ASN A 323 24.64 -6.68 -6.41
N GLN A 324 25.08 -5.58 -5.80
CA GLN A 324 26.30 -5.52 -5.01
C GLN A 324 26.07 -5.78 -3.51
N ASN A 325 24.93 -6.36 -3.12
CA ASN A 325 24.51 -6.59 -1.72
C ASN A 325 24.38 -5.31 -0.88
N GLY A 326 24.19 -4.18 -1.55
CA GLY A 326 24.04 -2.86 -0.97
C GLY A 326 22.70 -2.59 -0.32
N LEU A 327 22.57 -1.40 0.28
CA LEU A 327 21.36 -0.94 0.96
C LEU A 327 20.96 0.45 0.46
N VAL A 328 19.65 0.72 0.44
CA VAL A 328 19.10 2.05 0.18
C VAL A 328 18.44 2.59 1.44
N THR A 329 18.68 3.86 1.73
CA THR A 329 17.97 4.60 2.79
C THR A 329 17.43 5.89 2.20
N TYR A 330 16.11 5.97 2.08
CA TYR A 330 15.39 7.15 1.63
C TYR A 330 15.27 8.17 2.76
N VAL A 331 15.32 9.45 2.42
CA VAL A 331 15.23 10.56 3.37
C VAL A 331 14.29 11.63 2.83
N THR A 332 13.27 11.97 3.60
CA THR A 332 12.35 13.08 3.30
C THR A 332 11.74 13.65 4.58
N SER A 333 11.41 14.93 4.58
CA SER A 333 10.60 15.57 5.61
C SER A 333 9.09 15.55 5.30
N GLU A 334 8.73 15.44 4.02
CA GLU A 334 7.34 15.47 3.51
C GLU A 334 7.02 14.19 2.73
N TYR A 335 5.74 13.83 2.58
CA TYR A 335 5.31 12.61 1.87
C TYR A 335 5.93 11.31 2.44
N PHE A 336 6.27 11.33 3.74
CA PHE A 336 6.97 10.24 4.39
C PHE A 336 6.17 8.94 4.37
N ILE A 337 4.87 9.04 4.67
CA ILE A 337 3.97 7.89 4.70
C ILE A 337 3.81 7.27 3.30
N ASP A 338 3.77 8.08 2.23
CA ASP A 338 3.70 7.62 0.84
C ASP A 338 4.83 6.64 0.51
N ILE A 339 6.06 7.03 0.81
CA ILE A 339 7.26 6.23 0.56
C ILE A 339 7.31 5.03 1.51
N MET A 340 6.89 5.21 2.76
CA MET A 340 6.79 4.12 3.73
C MET A 340 5.82 3.02 3.27
N THR A 341 4.69 3.39 2.66
CA THR A 341 3.72 2.40 2.15
C THR A 341 4.36 1.46 1.12
N ASP A 342 5.15 1.98 0.19
CA ASP A 342 5.89 1.18 -0.80
C ASP A 342 6.97 0.33 -0.14
N THR A 343 7.86 0.96 0.65
CA THR A 343 9.01 0.26 1.23
C THR A 343 8.60 -0.91 2.14
N THR A 344 7.50 -0.77 2.89
CA THR A 344 6.95 -1.88 3.68
C THR A 344 6.33 -2.96 2.80
N GLU A 345 5.59 -2.61 1.74
CA GLU A 345 4.95 -3.58 0.84
C GLU A 345 5.95 -4.45 0.07
N ARG A 346 7.21 -4.03 -0.05
CA ARG A 346 8.24 -4.84 -0.71
C ARG A 346 8.49 -6.17 0.01
N GLN A 347 8.26 -6.25 1.32
CA GLN A 347 8.43 -7.50 2.06
C GLN A 347 7.42 -8.58 1.67
N PRO A 348 6.09 -8.39 1.81
CA PRO A 348 5.13 -9.42 1.44
C PRO A 348 5.06 -9.64 -0.08
N THR A 349 5.33 -8.60 -0.89
CA THR A 349 5.26 -8.67 -2.37
C THR A 349 6.44 -9.44 -2.97
N PHE A 350 7.65 -9.15 -2.51
CA PHE A 350 8.89 -9.66 -3.14
C PHE A 350 9.75 -10.50 -2.20
N THR A 351 9.32 -10.74 -0.97
CA THR A 351 10.10 -11.48 0.04
C THR A 351 11.46 -10.81 0.31
N LEU A 352 11.41 -9.51 0.56
CA LEU A 352 12.56 -8.77 1.09
C LEU A 352 12.58 -8.81 2.62
N PRO A 353 13.73 -8.64 3.29
CA PRO A 353 13.73 -8.47 4.74
C PRO A 353 12.85 -7.29 5.18
N PRO A 354 11.97 -7.47 6.18
CA PRO A 354 11.10 -6.40 6.69
C PRO A 354 11.92 -5.32 7.38
N PHE A 355 11.27 -4.21 7.73
CA PHE A 355 11.84 -3.24 8.66
C PHE A 355 12.27 -3.96 9.94
N ARG A 356 13.45 -3.59 10.43
CA ARG A 356 14.08 -4.21 11.59
C ARG A 356 14.04 -3.23 12.75
N LYS A 357 13.64 -3.71 13.92
CA LYS A 357 13.71 -2.94 15.16
C LYS A 357 15.16 -2.52 15.42
N PHE A 358 15.37 -1.33 15.97
CA PHE A 358 16.73 -0.76 16.11
C PHE A 358 17.67 -1.61 16.98
N ASN A 359 17.12 -2.21 18.04
CA ASN A 359 17.86 -3.07 18.96
C ASN A 359 17.99 -4.52 18.50
N ASP A 360 17.32 -4.91 17.41
CA ASP A 360 17.46 -6.25 16.84
C ASP A 360 18.75 -6.35 16.01
N LYS A 361 19.71 -7.13 16.51
CA LYS A 361 21.01 -7.37 15.87
C LYS A 361 21.08 -8.70 15.12
N VAL A 362 20.04 -9.52 15.18
CA VAL A 362 20.02 -10.89 14.62
C VAL A 362 19.29 -10.91 13.28
N SER A 363 18.13 -10.26 13.20
CA SER A 363 17.33 -10.29 11.97
C SER A 363 18.05 -9.61 10.79
N PRO A 364 17.80 -10.06 9.55
CA PRO A 364 18.38 -9.44 8.37
C PRO A 364 17.99 -7.96 8.24
N ILE A 365 18.93 -7.16 7.71
CA ILE A 365 18.73 -5.73 7.48
C ILE A 365 17.81 -5.52 6.28
N SER A 366 16.82 -4.63 6.40
CA SER A 366 15.93 -4.25 5.29
C SER A 366 16.71 -3.62 4.14
N TRP A 367 16.45 -4.06 2.91
CA TRP A 367 17.16 -3.57 1.73
C TRP A 367 16.85 -2.10 1.44
N ALA A 368 15.60 -1.71 1.64
CA ALA A 368 15.14 -0.32 1.65
C ALA A 368 14.72 0.07 3.08
N TYR A 369 14.91 1.33 3.42
CA TYR A 369 14.45 1.94 4.66
C TYR A 369 14.20 3.43 4.43
N ILE A 370 13.52 4.10 5.35
CA ILE A 370 13.22 5.53 5.25
C ILE A 370 13.49 6.24 6.58
N LYS A 371 14.06 7.45 6.54
CA LYS A 371 14.37 8.27 7.71
C LYS A 371 13.95 9.73 7.55
N ASN A 372 13.45 10.33 8.62
CA ASN A 372 13.06 11.72 8.69
C ASN A 372 14.29 12.52 9.13
N PRO A 373 14.78 13.49 8.33
CA PRO A 373 15.99 14.23 8.65
C PRO A 373 15.78 15.31 9.73
N LEU A 374 14.55 15.73 9.99
CA LEU A 374 14.24 16.89 10.83
C LEU A 374 13.95 16.53 12.29
N TYR A 375 13.34 15.38 12.52
CA TYR A 375 12.75 15.05 13.82
C TYR A 375 13.40 13.82 14.46
N PRO A 376 13.55 13.81 15.81
CA PRO A 376 13.86 12.58 16.53
C PRO A 376 12.71 11.57 16.36
N ASN A 377 12.97 10.29 16.58
CA ASN A 377 12.10 9.17 16.24
C ASN A 377 10.67 9.31 16.77
N GLU A 378 10.51 9.69 18.04
CA GLU A 378 9.18 9.85 18.64
C GLU A 378 8.35 10.92 17.91
N VAL A 379 8.97 12.07 17.62
CA VAL A 379 8.32 13.16 16.89
C VAL A 379 8.10 12.78 15.42
N ALA A 380 9.04 12.07 14.80
CA ALA A 380 8.87 11.56 13.44
C ALA A 380 7.62 10.67 13.32
N TRP A 381 7.39 9.75 14.27
CA TRP A 381 6.18 8.93 14.30
C TRP A 381 4.90 9.75 14.47
N GLN A 382 4.91 10.77 15.33
CA GLN A 382 3.77 11.68 15.46
C GLN A 382 3.48 12.44 14.16
N HIS A 383 4.51 12.82 13.41
CA HIS A 383 4.36 13.45 12.08
C HIS A 383 3.85 12.48 11.01
N VAL A 384 4.12 11.17 11.13
CA VAL A 384 3.60 10.14 10.21
C VAL A 384 2.10 9.97 10.39
N PHE A 385 1.64 9.77 11.63
CA PHE A 385 0.22 9.49 11.90
C PHE A 385 -0.63 10.76 12.05
N ARG A 386 -0.03 11.89 12.42
CA ARG A 386 -0.72 13.16 12.75
C ARG A 386 -1.79 13.00 13.86
N ARG A 387 -1.66 11.94 14.65
CA ARG A 387 -2.44 11.59 15.85
C ARG A 387 -1.61 10.65 16.73
N PRO A 388 -1.99 10.40 17.99
CA PRO A 388 -1.37 9.36 18.80
C PRO A 388 -1.40 8.00 18.10
N ILE A 389 -0.34 7.20 18.32
CA ILE A 389 -0.20 5.85 17.79
C ILE A 389 -1.28 4.95 18.42
N LYS A 390 -2.01 4.22 17.58
CA LYS A 390 -3.06 3.27 17.95
C LYS A 390 -2.61 1.84 17.70
N GLY A 391 -2.36 1.11 18.77
CA GLY A 391 -2.16 -0.34 18.75
C GLY A 391 -3.46 -1.11 18.96
N LEU A 392 -3.36 -2.44 18.88
CA LEU A 392 -4.40 -3.34 19.36
C LEU A 392 -3.98 -3.88 20.72
N GLU A 393 -4.56 -3.35 21.79
CA GLU A 393 -4.26 -3.70 23.19
C GLU A 393 -5.07 -4.92 23.67
N TRP A 394 -5.39 -5.83 22.75
CA TRP A 394 -6.24 -6.99 23.01
C TRP A 394 -5.55 -8.05 23.86
N THR A 395 -6.23 -8.54 24.89
CA THR A 395 -5.75 -9.62 25.75
C THR A 395 -6.04 -11.00 25.15
N VAL A 396 -5.51 -12.06 25.78
CA VAL A 396 -5.82 -13.44 25.41
C VAL A 396 -7.34 -13.69 25.48
N GLU A 397 -8.01 -13.14 26.49
CA GLU A 397 -9.45 -13.24 26.69
C GLU A 397 -10.23 -12.57 25.57
N ASP A 398 -9.75 -11.44 25.04
CA ASP A 398 -10.34 -10.79 23.87
C ASP A 398 -10.26 -11.70 22.63
N TYR A 399 -9.10 -12.32 22.39
CA TYR A 399 -8.93 -13.27 21.28
C TYR A 399 -9.82 -14.51 21.43
N ILE A 400 -10.01 -15.01 22.66
CA ILE A 400 -10.97 -16.10 22.95
C ILE A 400 -12.39 -15.65 22.64
N ARG A 401 -12.82 -14.47 23.11
CA ARG A 401 -14.15 -13.90 22.83
C ARG A 401 -14.40 -13.75 21.32
N MET A 402 -13.39 -13.29 20.59
CA MET A 402 -13.44 -13.10 19.14
C MET A 402 -13.25 -14.40 18.34
N LYS A 403 -13.11 -15.55 19.00
CA LYS A 403 -12.94 -16.87 18.36
C LYS A 403 -11.73 -16.93 17.43
N ALA A 404 -10.61 -16.32 17.84
CA ALA A 404 -9.35 -16.43 17.13
C ALA A 404 -8.87 -17.88 17.07
N ALA A 405 -8.00 -18.22 16.11
CA ALA A 405 -7.38 -19.55 16.09
C ALA A 405 -6.53 -19.79 17.35
N GLN A 406 -6.43 -21.05 17.77
CA GLN A 406 -5.68 -21.43 18.97
C GLN A 406 -4.22 -20.97 18.94
N ASP A 407 -3.59 -20.91 17.76
CA ASP A 407 -2.23 -20.38 17.60
C ASP A 407 -2.13 -18.90 17.97
N ILE A 408 -3.15 -18.08 17.64
CA ILE A 408 -3.21 -16.65 18.01
C ILE A 408 -3.47 -16.53 19.51
N ILE A 409 -4.36 -17.34 20.07
CA ILE A 409 -4.67 -17.34 21.51
C ILE A 409 -3.44 -17.74 22.33
N ASN A 410 -2.72 -18.79 21.92
CA ASN A 410 -1.53 -19.28 22.61
C ASN A 410 -0.36 -18.31 22.52
N LYS A 411 -0.26 -17.55 21.44
CA LYS A 411 0.81 -16.59 21.20
C LYS A 411 0.27 -15.34 20.50
N PRO A 412 -0.41 -14.44 21.24
CA PRO A 412 -0.93 -13.21 20.66
C PRO A 412 0.20 -12.41 20.00
N PRO A 413 -0.01 -11.87 18.79
CA PRO A 413 0.99 -11.04 18.16
C PRO A 413 1.13 -9.73 18.94
N LYS A 414 2.35 -9.22 18.99
CA LYS A 414 2.63 -7.93 19.59
C LYS A 414 2.31 -6.82 18.61
N VAL A 415 1.12 -6.24 18.76
CA VAL A 415 0.54 -5.21 17.89
C VAL A 415 0.07 -3.97 18.66
N GLY A 416 0.49 -3.84 19.92
CA GLY A 416 0.25 -2.66 20.74
C GLY A 416 1.03 -1.43 20.28
N ALA A 417 0.67 -0.25 20.79
CA ALA A 417 1.22 1.04 20.32
C ALA A 417 2.74 1.16 20.56
N THR A 418 3.24 0.54 21.63
CA THR A 418 4.67 0.53 22.00
C THR A 418 5.55 -0.22 21.00
N GLU A 419 4.98 -1.06 20.14
CA GLU A 419 5.72 -1.84 19.16
C GLU A 419 6.18 -1.01 17.95
N VAL A 420 5.65 0.21 17.77
CA VAL A 420 5.96 1.08 16.63
C VAL A 420 7.23 1.89 16.86
N THR A 421 7.43 2.41 18.08
CA THR A 421 8.55 3.31 18.38
C THR A 421 9.92 2.61 18.36
N ASP A 422 9.95 1.28 18.45
CA ASP A 422 11.17 0.47 18.29
C ASP A 422 11.79 0.55 16.89
N TYR A 423 11.03 0.99 15.89
CA TYR A 423 11.52 1.25 14.54
C TYR A 423 12.00 2.70 14.48
N VAL A 424 13.32 2.88 14.46
CA VAL A 424 13.93 4.22 14.46
C VAL A 424 13.86 4.81 13.06
N ILE A 425 12.92 5.73 12.85
CA ILE A 425 12.70 6.44 11.59
C ILE A 425 13.08 7.92 11.67
N GLY A 426 13.52 8.41 12.83
CA GLY A 426 13.93 9.80 13.01
C GLY A 426 15.35 10.09 12.52
N ASN A 427 15.88 11.23 12.96
CA ASN A 427 17.16 11.77 12.54
C ASN A 427 18.36 11.17 13.29
N GLU A 428 18.14 10.16 14.14
CA GLU A 428 19.19 9.44 14.86
C GLU A 428 20.19 8.80 13.91
N ASP A 429 21.39 8.48 14.39
CA ASP A 429 22.33 7.70 13.59
C ASP A 429 21.93 6.21 13.58
N ASP A 430 22.04 5.56 12.43
CA ASP A 430 21.85 4.10 12.32
C ASP A 430 22.99 3.49 11.49
N PRO A 431 24.09 3.06 12.15
CA PRO A 431 25.21 2.42 11.49
C PRO A 431 24.87 1.18 10.67
N SER A 432 23.75 0.51 10.96
CA SER A 432 23.34 -0.65 10.17
C SER A 432 22.99 -0.28 8.73
N ARG A 433 22.53 0.95 8.48
CA ARG A 433 22.15 1.43 7.13
C ARG A 433 23.34 1.63 6.20
N TYR A 434 24.52 1.89 6.73
CA TYR A 434 25.76 2.05 5.95
C TYR A 434 26.82 0.97 6.25
N SER A 435 26.43 -0.10 6.94
CA SER A 435 27.29 -1.25 7.26
C SER A 435 27.71 -2.08 6.04
N ARG A 436 26.94 -2.04 4.95
CA ARG A 436 27.21 -2.72 3.69
C ARG A 436 27.63 -1.71 2.63
N LYS A 437 28.48 -2.13 1.69
CA LYS A 437 28.91 -1.30 0.56
C LYS A 437 28.53 -1.99 -0.76
N PRO A 438 27.91 -1.28 -1.71
CA PRO A 438 27.53 0.14 -1.64
C PRO A 438 26.27 0.35 -0.78
N SER A 439 26.30 1.32 0.13
CA SER A 439 25.10 1.86 0.78
C SER A 439 24.81 3.24 0.20
N ARG A 440 23.56 3.53 -0.16
CA ARG A 440 23.16 4.81 -0.74
C ARG A 440 22.17 5.53 0.17
N LEU A 441 22.47 6.78 0.50
CA LEU A 441 21.54 7.70 1.14
C LEU A 441 20.85 8.49 0.03
N ILE A 442 19.53 8.43 -0.04
CA ILE A 442 18.75 9.05 -1.12
C ILE A 442 17.84 10.12 -0.55
N CYS A 443 18.13 11.38 -0.83
CA CYS A 443 17.23 12.49 -0.54
C CYS A 443 16.09 12.50 -1.57
N ILE A 444 14.86 12.47 -1.10
CA ILE A 444 13.67 12.60 -1.94
C ILE A 444 13.15 14.02 -1.83
N ASP A 445 13.10 14.72 -2.96
CA ASP A 445 12.62 16.09 -3.08
C ASP A 445 11.38 16.10 -3.98
N ILE A 446 10.23 16.51 -3.43
CA ILE A 446 8.94 16.50 -4.14
C ILE A 446 8.45 17.94 -4.21
N ASN A 447 8.40 18.52 -5.40
CA ASN A 447 8.05 19.93 -5.61
C ASN A 447 8.88 20.90 -4.75
N GLY A 448 10.15 20.58 -4.46
CA GLY A 448 11.00 21.41 -3.60
C GLY A 448 10.79 21.19 -2.09
N SER A 449 10.17 20.09 -1.67
CA SER A 449 9.95 19.76 -0.25
C SER A 449 11.24 19.59 0.57
N ALA A 450 12.38 19.32 -0.07
CA ALA A 450 13.67 19.21 0.60
C ALA A 450 14.20 20.60 1.01
N ASN A 451 13.72 21.08 2.16
CA ASN A 451 14.12 22.36 2.72
C ASN A 451 15.61 22.40 3.15
N GLU A 452 16.11 23.60 3.42
CA GLU A 452 17.51 23.85 3.79
C GLU A 452 18.02 22.93 4.91
N LYS A 453 17.24 22.79 5.99
CA LYS A 453 17.60 21.94 7.15
C LYS A 453 17.69 20.45 6.77
N SER A 454 16.77 19.97 5.94
CA SER A 454 16.77 18.59 5.46
C SER A 454 17.96 18.31 4.55
N VAL A 455 18.29 19.26 3.67
CA VAL A 455 19.45 19.18 2.77
C VAL A 455 20.77 19.25 3.56
N GLU A 456 20.86 20.09 4.59
CA GLU A 456 22.03 20.15 5.48
C GLU A 456 22.25 18.82 6.20
N TRP A 457 21.20 18.26 6.80
CA TRP A 457 21.27 16.95 7.45
C TRP A 457 21.68 15.85 6.46
N PHE A 458 21.10 15.84 5.26
CA PHE A 458 21.43 14.89 4.21
C PHE A 458 22.91 14.97 3.82
N LYS A 459 23.42 16.17 3.50
CA LYS A 459 24.83 16.37 3.11
C LYS A 459 25.79 15.91 4.20
N LYS A 460 25.49 16.22 5.46
CA LYS A 460 26.30 15.78 6.61
C LYS A 460 26.34 14.25 6.74
N ASN A 461 25.21 13.57 6.55
CA ASN A 461 25.13 12.12 6.75
C ASN A 461 25.51 11.31 5.52
N ALA A 462 25.38 11.85 4.31
CA ALA A 462 25.79 11.20 3.06
C ALA A 462 27.26 10.77 3.07
N LEU A 463 28.12 11.49 3.80
CA LEU A 463 29.54 11.17 3.97
C LEU A 463 29.80 9.80 4.64
N LYS A 464 28.81 9.24 5.36
CA LYS A 464 28.88 7.91 5.98
C LYS A 464 28.52 6.78 5.00
N PHE A 465 27.81 7.12 3.93
CA PHE A 465 27.32 6.19 2.92
C PHE A 465 28.33 6.10 1.78
N SER A 466 28.17 5.11 0.91
CA SER A 466 29.00 4.99 -0.30
C SER A 466 28.70 6.09 -1.31
N GLU A 467 27.47 6.60 -1.31
CA GLU A 467 27.02 7.69 -2.17
C GLU A 467 25.79 8.39 -1.57
N GLY A 468 25.73 9.71 -1.74
CA GLY A 468 24.53 10.52 -1.51
C GLY A 468 23.91 10.91 -2.84
N VAL A 469 22.65 10.54 -3.07
CA VAL A 469 21.91 10.83 -4.31
C VAL A 469 20.66 11.66 -3.98
N ALA A 470 20.26 12.57 -4.86
CA ALA A 470 18.96 13.22 -4.77
C ALA A 470 18.03 12.73 -5.89
N ILE A 471 16.84 12.23 -5.57
CA ILE A 471 15.77 11.98 -6.55
C ILE A 471 14.74 13.08 -6.40
N ARG A 472 14.49 13.81 -7.48
CA ARG A 472 13.67 15.02 -7.49
C ARG A 472 12.46 14.83 -8.39
N LEU A 473 11.27 14.95 -7.82
CA LEU A 473 10.00 14.67 -8.45
C LEU A 473 9.16 15.93 -8.57
N GLY A 474 8.43 16.05 -9.67
CA GLY A 474 7.46 17.12 -9.86
C GLY A 474 8.08 18.40 -10.43
N HIS A 475 7.79 19.55 -9.82
CA HIS A 475 8.52 20.80 -10.06
C HIS A 475 9.90 20.73 -9.43
N ILE A 476 10.96 20.93 -10.22
CA ILE A 476 12.35 20.79 -9.76
C ILE A 476 12.98 22.19 -9.62
N PRO A 477 13.24 22.65 -8.38
CA PRO A 477 13.97 23.88 -8.14
C PRO A 477 15.39 23.86 -8.73
N SER A 478 15.90 25.04 -9.12
CA SER A 478 17.21 25.18 -9.76
C SER A 478 18.42 24.97 -8.83
N ASN A 479 18.23 25.00 -7.50
CA ASN A 479 19.29 24.76 -6.54
C ASN A 479 19.74 23.30 -6.58
N LYS A 480 21.03 23.03 -6.34
CA LYS A 480 21.58 21.66 -6.31
C LYS A 480 21.60 21.09 -4.88
N ILE A 481 21.06 19.88 -4.71
CA ILE A 481 21.02 19.11 -3.45
C ILE A 481 22.23 18.19 -3.35
N ALA A 482 22.55 17.44 -4.40
CA ALA A 482 23.61 16.43 -4.43
C ALA A 482 24.42 16.49 -5.73
N GLU A 483 25.64 15.94 -5.75
CA GLU A 483 26.43 15.86 -6.99
C GLU A 483 25.71 15.04 -8.06
N HIS A 484 25.18 13.88 -7.65
CA HIS A 484 24.33 13.01 -8.45
C HIS A 484 22.85 13.30 -8.14
N GLU A 485 22.14 13.83 -9.14
CA GLU A 485 20.69 14.03 -9.08
C GLU A 485 19.99 13.25 -10.18
N ILE A 486 18.85 12.65 -9.84
CA ILE A 486 17.94 12.01 -10.77
C ILE A 486 16.66 12.85 -10.80
N HIS A 487 16.31 13.33 -11.98
CA HIS A 487 15.18 14.25 -12.18
C HIS A 487 14.01 13.51 -12.82
N ILE A 488 12.84 13.59 -12.20
CA ILE A 488 11.57 13.04 -12.68
C ILE A 488 10.56 14.19 -12.78
N PRO A 489 10.71 15.08 -13.79
CA PRO A 489 9.90 16.29 -13.87
C PRO A 489 8.46 15.97 -14.26
N VAL A 490 7.52 16.39 -13.43
CA VAL A 490 6.08 16.28 -13.71
C VAL A 490 5.37 17.52 -13.18
N ASP A 491 4.82 18.32 -14.07
CA ASP A 491 4.02 19.47 -13.66
C ASP A 491 2.56 19.05 -13.37
N LEU A 492 2.07 19.29 -12.15
CA LEU A 492 0.70 18.99 -11.73
C LEU A 492 0.17 20.16 -10.91
N PRO A 493 -1.14 20.46 -10.97
CA PRO A 493 -1.71 21.48 -10.11
C PRO A 493 -1.65 21.04 -8.64
N ASN A 494 -1.36 21.99 -7.75
CA ASN A 494 -1.49 21.78 -6.32
C ASN A 494 -2.96 21.90 -5.92
N THR A 495 -3.44 20.93 -5.16
CA THR A 495 -4.79 20.92 -4.57
C THR A 495 -4.70 21.14 -3.07
N ILE A 496 -5.84 21.30 -2.40
CA ILE A 496 -5.85 21.64 -0.97
C ILE A 496 -5.17 20.58 -0.08
N MET A 497 -5.15 19.31 -0.48
CA MET A 497 -4.51 18.22 0.25
C MET A 497 -3.39 17.55 -0.55
N ASP A 498 -2.86 18.20 -1.59
CA ASP A 498 -1.77 17.68 -2.44
C ASP A 498 -2.04 16.27 -3.02
N LEU A 499 -3.30 15.96 -3.37
CA LEU A 499 -3.69 14.62 -3.84
C LEU A 499 -2.88 14.17 -5.07
N LEU A 500 -2.67 15.05 -6.04
CA LEU A 500 -1.91 14.73 -7.26
C LEU A 500 -0.42 14.48 -6.98
N PRO A 501 0.28 15.30 -6.17
CA PRO A 501 1.60 14.95 -5.63
C PRO A 501 1.66 13.59 -4.92
N HIS A 502 0.69 13.28 -4.04
CA HIS A 502 0.62 11.97 -3.38
C HIS A 502 0.51 10.81 -4.39
N LEU A 503 -0.33 10.95 -5.42
CA LEU A 503 -0.45 9.97 -6.51
C LEU A 503 0.84 9.84 -7.34
N MET A 504 1.53 10.95 -7.60
CA MET A 504 2.83 10.95 -8.30
C MET A 504 3.91 10.19 -7.53
N VAL A 505 4.03 10.45 -6.21
CA VAL A 505 4.98 9.74 -5.35
C VAL A 505 4.65 8.26 -5.32
N LYS A 506 3.36 7.93 -5.13
CA LYS A 506 2.88 6.55 -5.15
C LYS A 506 3.25 5.83 -6.45
N LEU A 507 2.89 6.39 -7.60
CA LEU A 507 3.21 5.77 -8.90
C LEU A 507 4.72 5.63 -9.08
N THR A 508 5.50 6.66 -8.79
CA THR A 508 6.96 6.63 -8.92
C THR A 508 7.58 5.51 -8.09
N PHE A 509 7.22 5.38 -6.82
CA PHE A 509 7.77 4.34 -5.95
C PHE A 509 7.27 2.94 -6.31
N ASN A 510 6.02 2.80 -6.75
CA ASN A 510 5.47 1.52 -7.21
C ASN A 510 6.16 1.05 -8.50
N LEU A 511 6.43 1.96 -9.43
CA LEU A 511 7.21 1.68 -10.64
C LEU A 511 8.65 1.33 -10.27
N LEU A 512 9.31 2.15 -9.46
CA LEU A 512 10.68 1.95 -9.01
C LEU A 512 10.85 0.57 -8.38
N SER A 513 10.10 0.27 -7.33
CA SER A 513 10.24 -0.98 -6.59
C SER A 513 9.90 -2.21 -7.44
N THR A 514 8.82 -2.15 -8.22
CA THR A 514 8.41 -3.29 -9.07
C THR A 514 9.41 -3.54 -10.18
N ALA A 515 9.89 -2.47 -10.82
CA ALA A 515 10.87 -2.56 -11.88
C ALA A 515 12.20 -3.12 -11.39
N THR A 516 12.73 -2.60 -10.26
CA THR A 516 13.93 -3.11 -9.62
C THR A 516 13.77 -4.61 -9.32
N MET A 517 12.66 -5.01 -8.72
CA MET A 517 12.45 -6.41 -8.33
C MET A 517 12.28 -7.35 -9.53
N ALA A 518 11.71 -6.86 -10.63
CA ALA A 518 11.68 -7.58 -11.89
C ALA A 518 13.09 -7.79 -12.48
N LYS A 519 13.95 -6.75 -12.46
CA LYS A 519 15.36 -6.88 -12.86
C LYS A 519 16.16 -7.83 -11.96
N MET A 520 15.82 -7.87 -10.68
CA MET A 520 16.41 -8.79 -9.69
C MET A 520 15.87 -10.23 -9.80
N GLY A 521 15.04 -10.54 -10.80
CA GLY A 521 14.51 -11.89 -11.01
C GLY A 521 13.40 -12.30 -10.04
N ARG A 522 12.81 -11.39 -9.27
CA ARG A 522 11.73 -11.72 -8.33
C ARG A 522 10.33 -11.74 -8.98
N VAL A 523 10.26 -11.30 -10.23
CA VAL A 523 9.06 -11.34 -11.08
C VAL A 523 9.38 -12.12 -12.36
N TRP A 524 8.50 -13.06 -12.75
CA TRP A 524 8.61 -13.81 -14.00
C TRP A 524 7.41 -13.51 -14.88
N GLY A 525 7.65 -12.88 -16.03
CA GLY A 525 6.60 -12.27 -16.84
C GLY A 525 6.01 -11.12 -16.04
N ASN A 526 4.80 -11.32 -15.53
CA ASN A 526 4.12 -10.46 -14.54
C ASN A 526 3.66 -11.22 -13.27
N TRP A 527 4.30 -12.35 -12.95
CA TRP A 527 4.01 -13.15 -11.76
C TRP A 527 5.06 -12.97 -10.67
N MET A 528 4.63 -12.77 -9.42
CA MET A 528 5.52 -12.70 -8.24
C MET A 528 6.00 -14.10 -7.85
N VAL A 529 7.05 -14.58 -8.50
CA VAL A 529 7.58 -15.94 -8.25
C VAL A 529 8.23 -16.07 -6.88
N GLN A 530 8.69 -14.98 -6.27
CA GLN A 530 9.25 -14.99 -4.91
C GLN A 530 8.18 -14.86 -3.80
N VAL A 531 7.08 -15.61 -3.88
CA VAL A 531 6.00 -15.59 -2.88
C VAL A 531 6.31 -16.49 -1.67
N LEU A 532 5.95 -16.04 -0.46
CA LEU A 532 5.92 -16.89 0.73
C LEU A 532 4.48 -17.35 1.01
N PRO A 533 4.20 -18.66 1.07
CA PRO A 533 2.89 -19.18 1.40
C PRO A 533 2.65 -19.14 2.91
N THR A 534 2.36 -17.95 3.44
CA THR A 534 2.10 -17.68 4.87
C THR A 534 0.63 -17.86 5.26
N ASN A 535 -0.29 -17.79 4.29
CA ASN A 535 -1.71 -18.10 4.43
C ASN A 535 -2.25 -18.91 3.22
N LYS A 536 -3.52 -19.32 3.30
CA LYS A 536 -4.19 -20.16 2.28
C LYS A 536 -4.33 -19.47 0.92
N LYS A 537 -4.58 -18.14 0.91
CA LYS A 537 -4.60 -17.32 -0.32
C LYS A 537 -3.25 -17.37 -1.05
N LEU A 538 -2.14 -17.36 -0.31
CA LEU A 538 -0.80 -17.40 -0.91
C LEU A 538 -0.40 -18.82 -1.35
N ILE A 539 -1.00 -19.88 -0.80
CA ILE A 539 -0.93 -21.25 -1.36
C ILE A 539 -1.62 -21.32 -2.73
N ASP A 540 -2.84 -20.80 -2.84
CA ASP A 540 -3.55 -20.71 -4.15
C ASP A 540 -2.70 -19.94 -5.17
N ARG A 541 -2.18 -18.78 -4.78
CA ARG A 541 -1.31 -17.98 -5.65
C ARG A 541 -0.07 -18.74 -6.08
N SER A 542 0.60 -19.42 -5.16
CA SER A 542 1.78 -20.25 -5.47
C SER A 542 1.44 -21.34 -6.48
N THR A 543 0.31 -22.02 -6.28
CA THR A 543 -0.21 -23.07 -7.17
C THR A 543 -0.47 -22.53 -8.58
N ARG A 544 -1.13 -21.37 -8.71
CA ARG A 544 -1.42 -20.74 -10.00
C ARG A 544 -0.16 -20.33 -10.75
N ILE A 545 0.83 -19.78 -10.04
CA ILE A 545 2.09 -19.39 -10.66
C ILE A 545 2.80 -20.63 -11.23
N ILE A 546 2.87 -21.72 -10.45
CA ILE A 546 3.46 -22.98 -10.91
C ILE A 546 2.69 -23.52 -12.12
N SER A 547 1.36 -23.58 -12.05
CA SER A 547 0.51 -24.04 -13.16
C SER A 547 0.72 -23.22 -14.43
N PHE A 548 0.72 -21.89 -14.32
CA PHE A 548 0.89 -20.99 -15.45
C PHE A 548 2.26 -21.13 -16.11
N ILE A 549 3.34 -21.15 -15.32
CA ILE A 549 4.71 -21.19 -15.87
C ILE A 549 5.05 -22.58 -16.42
N SER A 550 4.62 -23.64 -15.72
CA SER A 550 4.96 -25.02 -16.13
C SER A 550 4.02 -25.61 -17.18
N GLY A 551 2.84 -25.03 -17.39
CA GLY A 551 1.77 -25.59 -18.22
C GLY A 551 1.06 -26.79 -17.58
N LEU A 552 1.37 -27.13 -16.32
CA LEU A 552 0.68 -28.19 -15.59
C LEU A 552 -0.76 -27.76 -15.24
N PRO A 553 -1.73 -28.70 -15.23
CA PRO A 553 -3.05 -28.47 -14.64
C PRO A 553 -2.94 -28.02 -13.17
N TYR A 554 -3.90 -27.22 -12.71
CA TYR A 554 -3.88 -26.59 -11.38
C TYR A 554 -3.71 -27.62 -10.25
N GLU A 555 -4.43 -28.73 -10.32
CA GLU A 555 -4.40 -29.80 -9.33
C GLU A 555 -3.01 -30.44 -9.26
N LYS A 556 -2.38 -30.65 -10.42
CA LYS A 556 -1.04 -31.22 -10.48
C LYS A 556 0.00 -30.22 -9.97
N ALA A 557 -0.10 -28.95 -10.35
CA ALA A 557 0.74 -27.89 -9.82
C ALA A 557 0.63 -27.76 -8.29
N ASN A 558 -0.56 -27.99 -7.72
CA ASN A 558 -0.79 -27.95 -6.28
C ASN A 558 -0.06 -29.11 -5.57
N GLU A 559 -0.16 -30.32 -6.11
CA GLU A 559 0.57 -31.47 -5.59
C GLU A 559 2.09 -31.22 -5.63
N GLU A 560 2.60 -30.68 -6.74
CA GLU A 560 4.03 -30.35 -6.89
C GLU A 560 4.49 -29.25 -5.93
N PHE A 561 3.65 -28.23 -5.69
CA PHE A 561 3.90 -27.22 -4.66
C PHE A 561 4.02 -27.87 -3.27
N PHE A 562 3.05 -28.70 -2.88
CA PHE A 562 3.05 -29.34 -1.57
C PHE A 562 4.20 -30.33 -1.42
N TYR A 563 4.61 -31.00 -2.49
CA TYR A 563 5.82 -31.83 -2.48
C TYR A 563 7.05 -31.01 -2.04
N SER A 564 7.31 -29.86 -2.67
CA SER A 564 8.42 -28.99 -2.27
C SER A 564 8.20 -28.39 -0.88
N TYR A 565 6.96 -28.02 -0.54
CA TYR A 565 6.62 -27.45 0.77
C TYR A 565 6.94 -28.38 1.95
N TYR A 566 6.67 -29.68 1.82
CA TYR A 566 6.89 -30.68 2.87
C TYR A 566 8.32 -31.24 2.88
N ASN A 567 8.98 -31.30 1.72
CA ASN A 567 10.30 -31.93 1.60
C ASN A 567 11.48 -30.95 1.72
N ARG A 568 11.23 -29.64 1.89
CA ARG A 568 12.27 -28.66 2.17
C ARG A 568 12.91 -28.97 3.53
N LYS A 569 14.23 -29.11 3.57
CA LYS A 569 14.92 -29.40 4.82
C LYS A 569 14.98 -28.14 5.70
N PRO A 570 14.89 -28.27 7.04
CA PRO A 570 15.02 -27.14 7.94
C PRO A 570 16.33 -26.35 7.77
N GLU A 571 17.40 -27.04 7.37
CA GLU A 571 18.73 -26.48 7.10
C GLU A 571 18.84 -25.72 5.76
N ASP A 572 17.87 -25.82 4.84
CA ASP A 572 17.81 -25.07 3.58
C ASP A 572 17.34 -23.62 3.80
N GLU A 573 17.88 -22.99 4.85
CA GLU A 573 17.40 -21.73 5.43
C GLU A 573 17.20 -20.64 4.36
N TYR A 574 15.96 -20.13 4.31
CA TYR A 574 15.50 -18.88 3.68
C TYR A 574 16.41 -18.26 2.60
N ARG A 575 16.38 -18.81 1.37
CA ARG A 575 16.95 -18.11 0.19
C ARG A 575 16.01 -18.06 -1.02
N GLU A 576 15.17 -19.07 -1.22
CA GLU A 576 14.34 -19.20 -2.43
C GLU A 576 12.89 -19.61 -2.10
N SER A 577 11.91 -19.06 -2.83
CA SER A 577 10.49 -19.38 -2.62
C SER A 577 10.18 -20.83 -2.98
N TYR A 578 9.12 -21.39 -2.38
CA TYR A 578 8.66 -22.73 -2.74
C TYR A 578 8.23 -22.83 -4.21
N VAL A 579 7.74 -21.72 -4.78
CA VAL A 579 7.39 -21.63 -6.20
C VAL A 579 8.63 -21.84 -7.07
N ILE A 580 9.71 -21.10 -6.83
CA ILE A 580 10.92 -21.20 -7.64
C ILE A 580 11.58 -22.57 -7.44
N GLU A 581 11.64 -23.06 -6.20
CA GLU A 581 12.15 -24.41 -5.92
C GLU A 581 11.36 -25.48 -6.71
N THR A 582 10.03 -25.38 -6.71
CA THR A 582 9.17 -26.29 -7.47
C THR A 582 9.43 -26.18 -8.96
N LEU A 583 9.50 -24.97 -9.50
CA LEU A 583 9.76 -24.73 -10.93
C LEU A 583 11.12 -25.28 -11.37
N LYS A 584 12.18 -25.04 -10.60
CA LYS A 584 13.52 -25.60 -10.88
C LYS A 584 13.51 -27.13 -10.85
N ARG A 585 12.84 -27.73 -9.86
CA ARG A 585 12.69 -29.19 -9.78
C ARG A 585 11.95 -29.76 -10.98
N LEU A 586 11.02 -28.99 -11.56
CA LEU A 586 10.30 -29.34 -12.79
C LEU A 586 11.08 -28.99 -14.08
N GLY A 587 12.29 -28.44 -13.98
CA GLY A 587 13.15 -28.11 -15.12
C GLY A 587 12.89 -26.72 -15.75
N PHE A 588 12.24 -25.81 -15.03
CA PHE A 588 12.01 -24.44 -15.48
C PHE A 588 12.97 -23.47 -14.80
N GLU A 589 13.79 -22.76 -15.57
CA GLU A 589 14.64 -21.68 -15.07
C GLU A 589 14.22 -20.33 -15.63
N GLN A 590 14.32 -19.26 -14.83
CA GLN A 590 13.89 -17.92 -15.26
C GLN A 590 14.69 -17.38 -16.46
N LYS A 591 15.90 -17.91 -16.69
CA LYS A 591 16.73 -17.58 -17.86
C LYS A 591 16.18 -18.20 -19.14
N ASP A 592 15.32 -19.22 -19.03
CA ASP A 592 14.60 -19.76 -20.16
C ASP A 592 13.61 -18.69 -20.63
N LYS A 593 13.79 -18.23 -21.87
CA LYS A 593 12.82 -17.35 -22.52
C LYS A 593 11.47 -18.06 -22.45
N ILE A 594 10.47 -17.46 -21.79
CA ILE A 594 9.08 -17.85 -22.03
C ILE A 594 8.88 -17.69 -23.54
N LYS A 595 8.65 -18.82 -24.21
CA LYS A 595 8.33 -18.88 -25.63
C LYS A 595 7.00 -18.21 -25.92
#